data_AF-Q50DJ3-F1
#
_entry.id   AF-Q50DJ3-F1
#
_cell.length_a   1.000
_cell.length_b   1.000
_cell.length_c   1.000
_cell.angle_alpha   90.00
_cell.angle_beta   90.00
_cell.angle_gamma   90.00
#
_symmetry.space_group_name_H-M   'P 1'
#
loop_
_entity.id
_entity.type
_entity.pdbx_description
1 polymer ?
#
loop_
_entity_poly.entity_id
_entity_poly.type
_entity_poly.pdbx_seq_one_letter_code
_entity_poly.pdbx_strand_id
1 'polypeptide(L)'
;GFTDVTVLEASDHIGGRVQSVQHGQATLELGATWIHGANGNPVYHLAEDNGLLEHTTDGERSVGRISLYTKNGVAHYQTNVGKRIPKDLVEEFSDLYNEVYELTQEFF
;
A
#
# COMPACT_ATOMS: atom_id res chain seq x y z
N GLY A 1 5.22 0.12 -36.22
CA GLY A 1 5.92 0.38 -34.94
C GLY A 1 7.33 -0.15 -35.02
N PHE A 2 8.13 0.04 -33.97
CA PHE A 2 9.44 -0.60 -33.85
C PHE A 2 9.28 -2.11 -33.67
N THR A 3 10.13 -2.89 -34.32
CA THR A 3 10.08 -4.37 -34.30
C THR A 3 11.30 -5.00 -33.64
N ASP A 4 12.33 -4.22 -33.34
CA ASP A 4 13.57 -4.66 -32.73
C ASP A 4 13.98 -3.67 -31.64
N VAL A 5 14.00 -4.12 -30.39
CA VAL A 5 14.18 -3.28 -29.20
C VAL A 5 15.07 -4.00 -28.19
N THR A 6 16.11 -3.31 -27.74
CA THR A 6 17.02 -3.79 -26.67
C THR A 6 16.86 -2.89 -25.44
N VAL A 7 16.66 -3.50 -24.27
CA VAL A 7 16.61 -2.83 -22.96
C VAL A 7 17.88 -3.16 -22.18
N LEU A 8 18.54 -2.14 -21.62
CA LEU A 8 19.73 -2.29 -20.80
C LEU A 8 19.38 -1.91 -19.35
N GLU A 9 19.52 -2.86 -18.44
CA GLU A 9 19.31 -2.71 -17.00
C GLU A 9 20.66 -2.87 -16.29
N ALA A 10 20.97 -1.95 -15.38
CA ALA A 10 22.27 -1.92 -14.69
C ALA A 10 22.28 -2.80 -13.43
N SER A 11 21.12 -2.95 -12.79
CA SER A 11 20.95 -3.85 -11.65
C SER A 11 20.76 -5.29 -12.09
N ASP A 12 20.77 -6.20 -11.12
CA ASP A 12 20.51 -7.63 -11.31
C ASP A 12 19.00 -7.96 -11.32
N HIS A 13 18.13 -6.94 -11.28
CA HIS A 13 16.68 -7.10 -11.28
C HIS A 13 15.99 -6.06 -12.16
N ILE A 14 14.79 -6.38 -12.64
CA ILE A 14 13.93 -5.42 -13.34
C ILE A 14 13.12 -4.58 -12.34
N GLY A 15 12.48 -3.51 -12.84
CA GLY A 15 11.52 -2.72 -12.06
C GLY A 15 12.10 -1.47 -11.39
N GLY A 16 13.44 -1.36 -11.28
CA GLY A 16 14.10 -0.18 -10.72
C GLY A 16 13.66 0.09 -9.28
N ARG A 17 12.90 1.16 -9.04
CA ARG A 17 12.38 1.52 -7.70
C ARG A 17 11.09 0.77 -7.31
N VAL A 18 10.64 -0.18 -8.12
CA VAL A 18 9.57 -1.12 -7.76
C VAL A 18 10.25 -2.46 -7.48
N GLN A 19 10.31 -2.85 -6.21
CA GLN A 19 11.08 -4.00 -5.77
C GLN A 19 10.37 -4.73 -4.63
N SER A 20 9.96 -5.96 -4.92
CA SER A 20 9.42 -6.91 -3.96
C SER A 20 10.47 -7.97 -3.65
N VAL A 21 10.71 -8.27 -2.37
CA VAL A 21 11.65 -9.30 -1.94
C VAL A 21 10.97 -10.32 -1.05
N GLN A 22 11.33 -11.60 -1.20
CA GLN A 22 10.84 -12.65 -0.33
C GLN A 22 11.70 -12.70 0.95
N HIS A 23 11.07 -12.56 2.12
CA HIS A 23 11.70 -12.71 3.41
C HIS A 23 10.96 -13.75 4.26
N GLY A 24 11.51 -14.96 4.35
CA GLY A 24 10.82 -16.09 4.98
C GLY A 24 9.52 -16.42 4.24
N GLN A 25 8.40 -16.41 4.96
CA GLN A 25 7.05 -16.63 4.39
C GLN A 25 6.34 -15.33 3.98
N ALA A 26 7.00 -14.18 4.11
CA ALA A 26 6.44 -12.87 3.80
C ALA A 26 7.10 -12.25 2.57
N THR A 27 6.33 -11.45 1.83
CA THR A 27 6.85 -10.58 0.77
C THR A 27 6.98 -9.16 1.34
N LEU A 28 8.12 -8.52 1.11
CA LEU A 28 8.41 -7.15 1.54
C LEU A 28 8.55 -6.26 0.31
N GLU A 29 7.77 -5.18 0.25
CA GLU A 29 7.95 -4.13 -0.75
C GLU A 29 9.01 -3.15 -0.25
N LEU A 30 10.19 -3.15 -0.90
CA LEU A 30 11.28 -2.19 -0.61
C LEU A 30 11.16 -0.92 -1.46
N GLY A 31 10.26 -0.94 -2.46
CA GLY A 31 10.04 0.13 -3.41
C GLY A 31 8.63 0.72 -3.34
N ALA A 32 8.01 0.95 -4.50
CA ALA A 32 6.62 1.40 -4.58
C ALA A 32 5.64 0.39 -3.96
N THR A 33 4.76 0.86 -3.08
CA THR A 33 3.80 0.01 -2.34
C THR A 33 2.34 0.40 -2.56
N TRP A 34 2.07 1.56 -3.18
CA TRP A 34 0.72 2.14 -3.27
C TRP A 34 0.35 2.54 -4.70
N ILE A 35 -0.88 2.24 -5.10
CA ILE A 35 -1.53 2.84 -6.28
C ILE A 35 -2.46 3.94 -5.79
N HIS A 36 -2.15 5.20 -6.12
CA HIS A 36 -2.96 6.34 -5.71
C HIS A 36 -4.09 6.62 -6.71
N GLY A 37 -5.33 6.48 -6.25
CA GLY A 37 -6.53 6.82 -7.00
C GLY A 37 -6.89 5.83 -8.12
N ALA A 38 -8.19 5.67 -8.36
CA ALA A 38 -8.74 4.79 -9.39
C ALA A 38 -9.13 5.52 -10.68
N ASN A 39 -9.54 6.79 -10.57
CA ASN A 39 -10.09 7.52 -11.71
C ASN A 39 -8.99 7.95 -12.69
N GLY A 40 -9.02 7.36 -13.90
CA GLY A 40 -8.08 7.69 -14.98
C GLY A 40 -6.64 7.22 -14.72
N ASN A 41 -6.42 6.40 -13.70
CA ASN A 41 -5.09 5.86 -13.39
C ASN A 41 -4.87 4.55 -14.16
N PRO A 42 -4.01 4.53 -15.19
CA PRO A 42 -3.79 3.33 -16.00
C PRO A 42 -3.18 2.17 -15.19
N VAL A 43 -2.43 2.46 -14.12
CA VAL A 43 -1.86 1.43 -13.25
C VAL A 43 -2.96 0.74 -12.43
N TYR A 44 -3.95 1.50 -11.97
CA TYR A 44 -5.12 0.94 -11.27
C TYR A 44 -5.88 -0.01 -12.19
N HIS A 45 -6.23 0.43 -13.39
CA HIS A 45 -6.97 -0.40 -14.34
C HIS A 45 -6.18 -1.63 -14.79
N LEU A 46 -4.86 -1.51 -14.98
CA LEU A 46 -4.03 -2.67 -15.26
C LEU A 46 -4.05 -3.69 -14.11
N ALA A 47 -4.00 -3.22 -12.86
CA ALA A 47 -4.09 -4.09 -11.70
C ALA A 47 -5.48 -4.74 -11.58
N GLU A 48 -6.55 -3.98 -11.85
CA GLU A 48 -7.94 -4.45 -11.88
C GLU A 48 -8.15 -5.54 -12.93
N ASP A 49 -7.73 -5.29 -14.18
CA ASP A 49 -7.85 -6.23 -15.30
C ASP A 49 -7.09 -7.55 -15.05
N ASN A 50 -6.03 -7.51 -14.23
CA ASN A 50 -5.25 -8.68 -13.85
C ASN A 50 -5.68 -9.30 -12.51
N GLY A 51 -6.75 -8.80 -11.88
CA GLY A 51 -7.25 -9.32 -10.60
C GLY A 51 -6.26 -9.17 -9.44
N LEU A 52 -5.41 -8.15 -9.48
CA LEU A 52 -4.36 -7.88 -8.50
C LEU A 52 -4.82 -6.93 -7.37
N LEU A 53 -6.04 -6.40 -7.46
CA LEU A 53 -6.63 -5.54 -6.45
C LEU A 53 -7.42 -6.34 -5.44
N GLU A 54 -7.31 -5.94 -4.17
CA GLU A 54 -8.13 -6.44 -3.09
C GLU A 54 -9.20 -5.41 -2.75
N HIS A 55 -10.48 -5.83 -2.74
CA HIS A 55 -11.58 -4.95 -2.36
C HIS A 55 -11.63 -4.83 -0.84
N THR A 56 -11.15 -3.72 -0.30
CA THR A 56 -11.37 -3.34 1.10
C THR A 56 -12.86 -3.08 1.30
N THR A 57 -13.50 -3.80 2.22
CA THR A 57 -14.93 -3.61 2.53
C THR A 57 -15.19 -2.21 3.09
N ASP A 58 -16.33 -1.60 2.77
CA ASP A 58 -16.75 -0.24 3.15
C ASP A 58 -16.68 0.10 4.66
N GLY A 59 -16.54 -0.91 5.53
CA GLY A 59 -16.31 -0.71 6.97
C GLY A 59 -14.90 -0.23 7.31
N GLU A 60 -13.94 -0.39 6.40
CA GLU A 60 -12.60 0.17 6.50
C GLU A 60 -12.65 1.58 5.90
N ARG A 61 -13.04 2.58 6.69
CA ARG A 61 -12.88 4.01 6.37
C ARG A 61 -11.39 4.43 6.32
N SER A 62 -10.51 3.55 5.85
CA SER A 62 -9.13 3.85 5.55
C SER A 62 -9.09 4.68 4.27
N VAL A 63 -9.35 5.97 4.44
CA VAL A 63 -9.02 7.07 3.53
C VAL A 63 -7.96 6.65 2.51
N GLY A 64 -8.38 6.39 1.26
CA GLY A 64 -7.50 6.34 0.09
C GLY A 64 -6.37 5.29 0.09
N ARG A 65 -6.51 4.17 0.83
CA ARG A 65 -5.43 3.19 0.98
C ARG A 65 -5.94 1.80 0.61
N ILE A 66 -5.71 1.39 -0.65
CA ILE A 66 -5.77 -0.02 -1.00
C ILE A 66 -4.57 -0.68 -0.30
N SER A 67 -4.82 -1.13 0.91
CA SER A 67 -3.92 -1.99 1.64
C SER A 67 -3.98 -3.35 0.95
N LEU A 68 -2.90 -3.69 0.24
CA LEU A 68 -2.62 -5.04 -0.26
C LEU A 68 -2.31 -5.96 0.93
N TYR A 69 -3.27 -6.16 1.82
CA TYR A 69 -3.23 -7.21 2.82
C TYR A 69 -4.15 -8.30 2.35
N THR A 70 -3.55 -9.44 1.99
CA THR A 70 -4.24 -10.70 1.70
C THR A 70 -5.46 -10.86 2.59
N LYS A 71 -6.56 -11.43 2.08
CA LYS A 71 -7.83 -11.78 2.75
C LYS A 71 -7.80 -12.24 4.23
N ASN A 72 -6.64 -12.63 4.75
CA ASN A 72 -6.40 -13.11 6.11
C ASN A 72 -5.37 -12.27 6.92
N GLY A 73 -4.84 -11.19 6.37
CA GLY A 73 -3.76 -10.40 6.95
C GLY A 73 -4.30 -9.30 7.87
N VAL A 74 -4.12 -9.46 9.18
CA VAL A 74 -4.43 -8.38 10.13
C VAL A 74 -3.24 -7.43 10.22
N ALA A 75 -3.42 -6.19 9.77
CA ALA A 75 -2.45 -5.14 9.96
C ALA A 75 -2.08 -5.02 11.45
N HIS A 76 -0.79 -4.91 11.76
CA HIS A 76 -0.31 -4.72 13.12
C HIS A 76 0.81 -3.70 13.13
N TYR A 77 0.81 -2.88 14.17
CA TYR A 77 1.78 -1.81 14.34
C TYR A 77 2.88 -2.30 15.28
N GLN A 78 4.11 -1.86 15.04
CA GLN A 78 5.27 -2.23 15.84
C GLN A 78 6.07 -0.99 16.22
N THR A 79 6.68 -1.01 17.40
CA THR A 79 7.70 -0.03 17.81
C THR A 79 8.95 -0.14 16.93
N ASN A 80 9.86 0.83 17.03
CA ASN A 80 11.17 0.79 16.35
C ASN A 80 12.06 -0.41 16.76
N VAL A 81 11.73 -1.12 17.84
CA VAL A 81 12.41 -2.36 18.27
C VAL A 81 11.64 -3.63 17.94
N GLY A 82 10.60 -3.55 17.10
CA GLY A 82 9.82 -4.71 16.63
C GLY A 82 8.78 -5.22 17.63
N LYS A 83 8.54 -4.53 18.75
CA LYS A 83 7.47 -4.90 19.69
C LYS A 83 6.11 -4.51 19.11
N ARG A 84 5.18 -5.47 19.04
CA ARG A 84 3.79 -5.24 18.61
C ARG A 84 3.08 -4.26 19.55
N ILE A 85 2.37 -3.30 18.97
CA ILE A 85 1.52 -2.34 19.66
C ILE A 85 0.11 -2.94 19.79
N PRO A 86 -0.52 -2.88 20.98
CA PRO A 86 -1.90 -3.31 21.18
C PRO A 86 -2.86 -2.62 20.22
N LYS A 87 -3.86 -3.37 19.72
CA LYS A 87 -4.79 -2.89 18.70
C LYS A 87 -5.68 -1.75 19.21
N ASP A 88 -6.18 -1.90 20.43
CA ASP A 88 -6.97 -0.91 21.16
C ASP A 88 -6.27 0.45 21.25
N LEU A 89 -4.96 0.44 21.58
CA LEU A 89 -4.17 1.68 21.65
C LEU A 89 -4.01 2.35 20.28
N VAL A 90 -3.86 1.55 19.22
CA VAL A 90 -3.78 2.07 17.84
C VAL A 90 -5.10 2.68 17.41
N GLU A 91 -6.22 2.02 17.71
CA GLU A 91 -7.57 2.51 17.39
C GLU A 91 -7.86 3.82 18.12
N GLU A 92 -7.60 3.89 19.43
CA GLU A 92 -7.76 5.12 20.23
C GLU A 92 -6.95 6.29 19.66
N PHE A 93 -5.68 6.05 19.32
CA PHE A 93 -4.84 7.08 18.70
C PHE A 93 -5.36 7.50 17.32
N SER A 94 -5.80 6.54 16.51
CA SER A 94 -6.31 6.81 15.16
C SER A 94 -7.57 7.66 15.21
N ASP A 95 -8.47 7.40 16.15
CA ASP A 95 -9.70 8.18 16.34
C ASP A 95 -9.37 9.64 16.68
N LEU A 96 -8.47 9.85 17.65
CA LEU A 96 -8.00 11.19 18.04
C LEU A 96 -7.30 11.93 16.89
N TYR A 97 -6.41 11.23 16.17
CA TYR A 97 -5.70 11.81 15.03
C TYR A 97 -6.67 12.27 13.95
N ASN A 98 -7.66 11.42 13.60
CA ASN A 98 -8.64 11.74 12.58
C ASN A 98 -9.54 12.90 12.99
N GLU A 99 -9.95 12.98 14.27
CA GLU A 99 -10.69 14.13 14.79
C GLU A 99 -9.91 15.44 14.60
N VAL A 100 -8.62 15.46 15.00
CA VAL A 100 -7.76 16.63 14.83
C VAL A 100 -7.54 16.94 13.35
N TYR A 101 -7.31 15.93 12.51
CA TYR A 101 -7.10 16.11 11.08
C TYR A 101 -8.31 16.78 10.42
N GLU A 102 -9.53 16.29 10.66
CA GLU A 102 -10.76 16.86 10.10
C GLU A 102 -10.97 18.30 10.56
N LEU A 103 -10.75 18.59 11.86
CA LEU A 103 -10.79 19.96 12.37
C LEU A 103 -9.81 20.87 11.61
N THR A 104 -8.62 20.39 11.24
CA THR A 104 -7.67 21.20 10.46
C THR A 104 -8.06 21.39 8.99
N GLN A 105 -8.92 20.54 8.42
CA GLN A 105 -9.40 20.70 7.05
C GLN A 105 -10.44 21.82 6.93
N GLU A 106 -11.19 22.13 8.00
CA GLU A 106 -12.20 23.22 7.99
C GLU A 106 -11.57 24.62 7.97
N PHE A 107 -10.26 24.75 8.24
CA PHE A 107 -9.55 26.03 8.27
C PHE A 107 -8.87 26.41 6.94
N PHE A 108 -9.07 25.61 5.87
CA PHE A 108 -8.58 25.87 4.51
C PHE A 108 -9.71 25.76 3.48
#